data_AF-A0AAU6WIA2-F1
#
_entry.id   AF-A0AAU6WIA2-F1
#
_cell.length_a   1.000
_cell.length_b   1.000
_cell.length_c   1.000
_cell.angle_alpha   90.00
_cell.angle_beta   90.00
_cell.angle_gamma   90.00
#
_symmetry.space_group_name_H-M   'P 1'
#
loop_
_entity.id
_entity.type
_entity.pdbx_description
1 polymer ?
#
loop_
_entity_poly.entity_id
_entity_poly.type
_entity_poly.pdbx_seq_one_letter_code
_entity_poly.pdbx_strand_id
1 'polypeptide(L)'
;MPGSTENTGGNASAVPSVASGNAQPMTRREARALREAQEKAEKRGGKKRSEPAQAAAPQASEAELVVDLAPSAQDKAKTAHAKQRAKIVFEADKEQPNKVAQPASEQPVSVQPEPPHSDSEDLAETGEPDAQEAAIPPELLIGNPEPKKSRAGRNLPAAIGVGVVLLGIVLAGLFLYEPLLVFAVIVLSGIGCWEVARATTHAKTAVPQIPLYLASILLPVSAVLGGVEALGFSFVACILIALLFRLMEGLKGAVASVMSSVFIITWVPLLLSFALLMLEGDNGQWLIATILLLAVANDTFGYIVGVLIGKHPMAPKISPKKSWEGFSGSMIGSMAIGACAMYFWLDMPWWTGVILAFFTTIAATTGDFAESMVKRELGIKDMSNLLPGHGGIMDRLDSVLFVIPLGYLISHLLAWSVAVF
;
A
#
# COMPACT_ATOMS: atom_id res chain seq x y z
N MET A 1 35.67 80.59 24.38
CA MET A 1 35.90 80.26 25.80
C MET A 1 36.42 78.83 25.86
N PRO A 2 37.42 78.51 26.71
CA PRO A 2 38.43 77.52 26.35
C PRO A 2 38.47 76.26 27.25
N GLY A 3 39.28 75.27 26.82
CA GLY A 3 39.85 74.20 27.66
C GLY A 3 39.94 72.87 26.88
N SER A 4 41.10 72.41 26.39
CA SER A 4 42.29 71.86 27.11
C SER A 4 41.96 70.57 27.88
N THR A 5 42.71 69.47 27.85
CA THR A 5 44.00 69.02 27.24
C THR A 5 44.03 67.49 27.49
N GLU A 6 44.39 66.60 26.57
CA GLU A 6 45.75 66.21 26.12
C GLU A 6 46.58 65.38 27.14
N ASN A 7 47.55 64.59 26.64
CA ASN A 7 48.42 63.58 27.30
C ASN A 7 47.76 62.25 27.74
N THR A 8 48.38 61.07 27.63
CA THR A 8 49.65 60.57 27.03
C THR A 8 49.49 59.03 26.85
N GLY A 9 50.25 58.26 26.05
CA GLY A 9 51.44 58.51 25.24
C GLY A 9 52.38 57.27 25.28
N GLY A 10 53.03 56.91 24.16
CA GLY A 10 54.05 55.85 24.06
C GLY A 10 53.66 54.68 23.15
N ASN A 11 54.15 54.61 21.90
CA ASN A 11 55.46 54.11 21.42
C ASN A 11 55.70 52.60 21.63
N ALA A 12 56.37 51.86 20.74
CA ALA A 12 56.70 52.04 19.31
C ALA A 12 57.39 50.76 18.79
N SER A 13 57.22 50.39 17.52
CA SER A 13 58.23 49.68 16.70
C SER A 13 57.72 49.56 15.25
N ALA A 14 58.64 49.40 14.30
CA ALA A 14 58.42 49.75 12.90
C ALA A 14 58.36 48.53 11.95
N VAL A 15 57.54 48.66 10.89
CA VAL A 15 57.88 48.48 9.45
C VAL A 15 58.68 47.19 9.08
N PRO A 16 58.16 46.32 8.18
CA PRO A 16 58.10 46.72 6.77
C PRO A 16 56.85 46.35 5.94
N SER A 17 56.72 47.13 4.86
CA SER A 17 55.82 46.99 3.70
C SER A 17 55.99 45.68 2.93
N VAL A 18 54.91 45.17 2.31
CA VAL A 18 54.81 44.85 0.86
C VAL A 18 53.41 44.31 0.50
N ALA A 19 53.02 44.50 -0.77
CA ALA A 19 51.90 43.87 -1.51
C ALA A 19 50.46 44.39 -1.30
N SER A 20 50.05 45.23 -2.26
CA SER A 20 48.65 45.39 -2.67
C SER A 20 48.11 44.07 -3.26
N GLY A 21 46.89 43.66 -2.87
CA GLY A 21 46.20 42.49 -3.43
C GLY A 21 44.68 42.66 -3.38
N ASN A 22 44.04 42.63 -4.55
CA ASN A 22 42.60 42.85 -4.77
C ASN A 22 41.68 42.11 -3.78
N ALA A 23 40.91 42.85 -2.99
CA ALA A 23 39.68 42.33 -2.39
C ALA A 23 38.52 42.47 -3.39
N GLN A 24 38.09 41.37 -4.01
CA GLN A 24 36.89 41.36 -4.85
C GLN A 24 35.62 41.57 -3.99
N PRO A 25 34.62 42.33 -4.45
CA PRO A 25 33.37 42.49 -3.72
C PRO A 25 32.57 41.18 -3.70
N MET A 26 32.22 40.73 -2.50
CA MET A 26 31.46 39.49 -2.25
C MET A 26 30.16 39.44 -3.09
N THR A 27 29.91 38.32 -3.76
CA THR A 27 28.79 38.21 -4.69
C THR A 27 27.45 38.08 -3.96
N ARG A 28 26.36 38.48 -4.62
CA ARG A 28 24.99 38.37 -4.05
C ARG A 28 24.59 36.95 -3.67
N ARG A 29 25.24 35.91 -4.22
CA ARG A 29 24.99 34.50 -3.86
C ARG A 29 25.67 34.14 -2.54
N GLU A 30 26.89 34.58 -2.30
CA GLU A 30 27.64 34.34 -1.06
C GLU A 30 27.01 35.06 0.13
N ALA A 31 26.62 36.33 -0.06
CA ALA A 31 25.88 37.10 0.95
C ALA A 31 24.52 36.46 1.31
N ARG A 32 23.87 35.78 0.35
CA ARG A 32 22.63 35.02 0.60
C ARG A 32 22.90 33.73 1.36
N ALA A 33 23.94 32.98 0.99
CA ALA A 33 24.33 31.76 1.69
C ALA A 33 24.71 32.01 3.16
N LEU A 34 25.39 33.12 3.45
CA LEU A 34 25.71 33.55 4.82
C LEU A 34 24.44 33.88 5.63
N ARG A 35 23.46 34.57 5.04
CA ARG A 35 22.15 34.82 5.70
C ARG A 35 21.38 33.53 5.97
N GLU A 36 21.31 32.62 5.00
CA GLU A 36 20.62 31.33 5.16
C GLU A 36 21.33 30.41 6.18
N ALA A 37 22.65 30.55 6.36
CA ALA A 37 23.40 29.88 7.42
C ALA A 37 23.13 30.47 8.81
N GLN A 38 23.06 31.81 8.93
CA GLN A 38 22.70 32.49 10.18
C GLN A 38 21.26 32.17 10.62
N GLU A 39 20.30 32.20 9.70
CA GLU A 39 18.90 31.88 9.99
C GLU A 39 18.71 30.41 10.43
N LYS A 40 19.51 29.49 9.88
CA LYS A 40 19.58 28.08 10.34
C LYS A 40 20.24 27.92 11.72
N ALA A 41 21.14 28.83 12.11
CA ALA A 41 21.75 28.82 13.44
C ALA A 41 20.75 29.31 14.50
N GLU A 42 20.04 30.43 14.26
CA GLU A 42 18.99 30.93 15.16
C GLU A 42 17.88 29.90 15.37
N LYS A 43 17.36 29.30 14.30
CA LYS A 43 16.30 28.27 14.38
C LYS A 43 16.74 26.99 15.10
N ARG A 44 18.04 26.77 15.31
CA ARG A 44 18.58 25.66 16.13
C ARG A 44 18.88 26.05 17.58
N GLY A 45 19.01 27.34 17.90
CA GLY A 45 19.22 27.82 19.28
C GLY A 45 17.94 27.99 20.10
N GLY A 46 16.79 28.23 19.46
CA GLY A 46 15.56 28.68 20.10
C GLY A 46 14.72 27.66 20.90
N LYS A 47 15.28 26.57 21.45
CA LYS A 47 14.50 25.59 22.26
C LYS A 47 15.19 25.10 23.54
N LYS A 48 15.51 26.04 24.45
CA LYS A 48 15.56 25.83 25.91
C LYS A 48 15.77 27.15 26.66
N ARG A 49 15.20 27.25 27.87
CA ARG A 49 15.01 28.46 28.73
C ARG A 49 13.91 29.41 28.23
N SER A 50 13.08 30.00 29.10
CA SER A 50 13.04 30.00 30.58
C SER A 50 11.67 30.40 31.10
N GLU A 51 11.29 29.94 32.30
CA GLU A 51 10.64 30.75 33.35
C GLU A 51 10.96 30.13 34.74
N PRO A 52 10.77 30.86 35.87
CA PRO A 52 11.75 30.85 36.96
C PRO A 52 11.36 30.07 38.23
N ALA A 53 12.36 29.84 39.09
CA ALA A 53 12.20 29.22 40.41
C ALA A 53 11.78 30.24 41.49
N GLN A 54 11.01 29.76 42.47
CA GLN A 54 10.89 30.38 43.80
C GLN A 54 11.45 29.42 44.88
N ALA A 55 12.00 30.01 45.93
CA ALA A 55 12.64 29.33 47.07
C ALA A 55 11.60 28.89 48.14
N ALA A 56 11.88 28.16 49.23
CA ALA A 56 13.13 27.64 49.79
C ALA A 56 12.87 26.43 50.73
N ALA A 57 13.76 25.42 50.71
CA ALA A 57 14.49 24.82 51.85
C ALA A 57 13.72 24.12 53.03
N PRO A 58 14.42 23.47 54.00
CA PRO A 58 15.20 22.23 53.81
C PRO A 58 15.08 21.17 54.96
N GLN A 59 15.56 19.93 54.75
CA GLN A 59 16.10 18.95 55.74
C GLN A 59 16.30 17.58 55.02
N ALA A 60 17.28 16.71 55.29
CA ALA A 60 18.54 16.77 56.05
C ALA A 60 19.55 15.70 55.52
N SER A 61 20.73 15.58 56.15
CA SER A 61 21.84 14.63 55.91
C SER A 61 21.44 13.13 55.96
N GLU A 62 22.22 12.12 55.52
CA GLU A 62 23.66 11.79 55.70
C GLU A 62 24.20 10.99 54.48
N ALA A 63 25.40 11.21 53.92
CA ALA A 63 26.78 10.98 54.41
C ALA A 63 27.34 9.56 54.14
N GLU A 64 28.05 9.45 53.00
CA GLU A 64 29.35 8.77 52.79
C GLU A 64 29.82 7.61 53.71
N LEU A 65 30.18 6.46 53.10
CA LEU A 65 31.51 5.88 53.31
C LEU A 65 31.93 4.90 52.18
N VAL A 66 33.17 5.03 51.71
CA VAL A 66 33.85 4.07 50.82
C VAL A 66 34.76 3.17 51.66
N VAL A 67 34.70 1.85 51.48
CA VAL A 67 35.82 0.95 51.82
C VAL A 67 36.05 -0.05 50.68
N ASP A 68 37.32 -0.15 50.31
CA ASP A 68 37.90 -0.94 49.23
C ASP A 68 38.03 -2.43 49.61
N LEU A 69 37.74 -3.35 48.68
CA LEU A 69 38.11 -4.77 48.82
C LEU A 69 38.25 -5.43 47.43
N ALA A 70 39.46 -5.88 47.14
CA ALA A 70 39.84 -6.52 45.87
C ALA A 70 39.16 -7.89 45.64
N PRO A 71 38.98 -8.33 44.37
CA PRO A 71 38.10 -9.44 44.04
C PRO A 71 38.70 -10.83 44.30
N SER A 72 37.92 -11.70 44.95
CA SER A 72 38.22 -13.14 45.08
C SER A 72 37.85 -13.92 43.81
N ALA A 73 38.57 -15.02 43.56
CA ALA A 73 38.59 -15.67 42.26
C ALA A 73 37.43 -16.66 42.04
N GLN A 74 36.49 -16.36 41.14
CA GLN A 74 35.66 -17.38 40.49
C GLN A 74 35.25 -17.09 39.03
N ASP A 75 35.52 -15.91 38.48
CA ASP A 75 34.99 -15.49 37.16
C ASP A 75 36.01 -15.52 35.98
N LYS A 76 37.05 -16.36 36.08
CA LYS A 76 38.11 -16.50 35.05
C LYS A 76 38.05 -17.79 34.21
N ALA A 77 36.87 -18.40 34.09
CA ALA A 77 36.70 -19.69 33.37
C ALA A 77 35.87 -19.62 32.07
N LYS A 78 35.19 -18.50 31.74
CA LYS A 78 34.31 -18.41 30.55
C LYS A 78 34.76 -17.45 29.46
N THR A 79 35.82 -16.65 29.69
CA THR A 79 36.31 -15.62 28.74
C THR A 79 37.62 -16.00 28.06
N ALA A 80 37.87 -17.30 27.86
CA ALA A 80 39.05 -17.82 27.14
C ALA A 80 38.70 -18.50 25.79
N HIS A 81 37.46 -18.98 25.60
CA HIS A 81 37.07 -19.75 24.40
C HIS A 81 36.58 -18.93 23.21
N ALA A 82 36.43 -17.59 23.36
CA ALA A 82 35.85 -16.72 22.34
C ALA A 82 36.89 -16.03 21.40
N LYS A 83 38.20 -16.19 21.63
CA LYS A 83 39.26 -15.44 20.90
C LYS A 83 40.15 -16.27 19.97
N GLN A 84 39.95 -17.59 19.87
CA GLN A 84 40.78 -18.50 19.05
C GLN A 84 40.16 -18.90 17.69
N ARG A 85 38.88 -18.56 17.42
CA ARG A 85 38.15 -19.00 16.21
C ARG A 85 38.01 -17.96 15.09
N ALA A 86 38.63 -16.79 15.23
CA ALA A 86 38.56 -15.68 14.26
C ALA A 86 39.88 -15.43 13.51
N LYS A 87 40.80 -16.42 13.46
CA LYS A 87 42.11 -16.28 12.79
C LYS A 87 42.53 -17.52 11.97
N ILE A 88 41.56 -18.24 11.38
CA ILE A 88 41.79 -19.37 10.45
C ILE A 88 40.71 -19.40 9.34
N VAL A 89 40.51 -18.30 8.60
CA VAL A 89 39.93 -18.28 7.23
C VAL A 89 40.38 -17.01 6.49
N PHE A 90 41.69 -16.78 6.32
CA PHE A 90 42.23 -15.82 5.34
C PHE A 90 43.76 -15.95 5.23
N GLU A 91 44.25 -16.95 4.49
CA GLU A 91 45.57 -17.02 3.82
C GLU A 91 45.85 -18.44 3.32
N ALA A 92 45.31 -18.76 2.14
CA ALA A 92 45.77 -19.79 1.21
C ALA A 92 44.80 -19.79 0.01
N ASP A 93 45.17 -19.16 -1.11
CA ASP A 93 45.64 -19.90 -2.28
C ASP A 93 45.95 -18.94 -3.45
N LYS A 94 47.20 -18.95 -3.91
CA LYS A 94 47.73 -18.35 -5.14
C LYS A 94 49.11 -18.96 -5.40
N GLU A 95 49.19 -19.99 -6.25
CA GLU A 95 50.04 -20.00 -7.46
C GLU A 95 49.98 -21.36 -8.22
N GLN A 96 50.28 -21.31 -9.52
CA GLN A 96 50.32 -22.40 -10.52
C GLN A 96 51.73 -23.07 -10.55
N PRO A 97 52.06 -24.23 -11.23
CA PRO A 97 51.65 -24.58 -12.62
C PRO A 97 51.61 -26.06 -13.14
N ASN A 98 50.75 -26.26 -14.17
CA ASN A 98 50.95 -26.95 -15.47
C ASN A 98 51.86 -28.22 -15.64
N LYS A 99 51.28 -29.37 -16.08
CA LYS A 99 51.55 -30.04 -17.40
C LYS A 99 50.93 -31.45 -17.64
N VAL A 100 50.26 -31.60 -18.79
CA VAL A 100 50.23 -32.72 -19.78
C VAL A 100 49.86 -34.17 -19.38
N ALA A 101 48.70 -34.67 -19.89
CA ALA A 101 48.61 -35.79 -20.87
C ALA A 101 47.15 -36.11 -21.31
N GLN A 102 46.97 -36.44 -22.60
CA GLN A 102 45.76 -36.95 -23.31
C GLN A 102 46.15 -38.25 -24.07
N PRO A 103 45.31 -38.98 -24.85
CA PRO A 103 43.95 -38.71 -25.40
C PRO A 103 42.91 -39.81 -24.99
N ALA A 104 41.76 -40.13 -25.62
CA ALA A 104 41.13 -39.79 -26.92
C ALA A 104 39.57 -39.91 -26.89
N SER A 105 38.94 -40.00 -28.07
CA SER A 105 37.49 -40.19 -28.43
C SER A 105 36.57 -38.99 -28.18
N GLU A 106 36.21 -38.17 -29.18
CA GLU A 106 35.33 -38.41 -30.36
C GLU A 106 33.85 -38.69 -29.97
N GLN A 107 32.81 -37.99 -30.44
CA GLN A 107 32.65 -36.93 -31.46
C GLN A 107 31.43 -35.99 -31.12
N PRO A 108 31.09 -34.93 -31.90
CA PRO A 108 30.56 -33.67 -31.33
C PRO A 108 29.05 -33.35 -31.48
N VAL A 109 28.69 -32.21 -30.87
CA VAL A 109 27.37 -31.54 -30.84
C VAL A 109 27.00 -30.89 -32.19
N SER A 110 25.72 -30.94 -32.55
CA SER A 110 25.14 -30.28 -33.73
C SER A 110 24.82 -28.79 -33.50
N VAL A 111 25.25 -27.92 -34.42
CA VAL A 111 24.88 -26.48 -34.48
C VAL A 111 24.09 -26.21 -35.77
N GLN A 112 23.19 -25.22 -35.73
CA GLN A 112 22.26 -24.84 -36.80
C GLN A 112 22.97 -24.18 -38.01
N PRO A 113 22.39 -24.25 -39.22
CA PRO A 113 22.81 -23.42 -40.36
C PRO A 113 21.98 -22.12 -40.49
N GLU A 114 22.66 -21.01 -40.79
CA GLU A 114 22.07 -19.74 -41.25
C GLU A 114 21.65 -19.79 -42.73
N PRO A 115 20.74 -18.90 -43.20
CA PRO A 115 20.36 -18.79 -44.61
C PRO A 115 21.43 -18.07 -45.45
N PRO A 116 21.53 -18.36 -46.77
CA PRO A 116 22.56 -17.78 -47.64
C PRO A 116 22.31 -16.30 -47.97
N HIS A 117 23.42 -15.58 -48.18
CA HIS A 117 23.42 -14.20 -48.67
C HIS A 117 22.95 -14.11 -50.14
N SER A 118 22.32 -12.98 -50.47
CA SER A 118 21.89 -12.63 -51.82
C SER A 118 22.93 -11.79 -52.55
N ASP A 119 23.49 -12.32 -53.64
CA ASP A 119 24.20 -11.50 -54.63
C ASP A 119 23.17 -10.88 -55.59
N SER A 120 23.20 -9.55 -55.73
CA SER A 120 22.34 -8.80 -56.64
C SER A 120 23.18 -7.94 -57.58
N GLU A 121 23.30 -8.36 -58.84
CA GLU A 121 23.83 -7.54 -59.93
C GLU A 121 22.68 -6.84 -60.69
N ASP A 122 22.96 -5.61 -61.17
CA ASP A 122 22.01 -4.77 -61.91
C ASP A 122 21.57 -5.40 -63.25
N LEU A 123 20.26 -5.34 -63.53
CA LEU A 123 19.73 -4.99 -64.86
C LEU A 123 18.39 -4.25 -64.72
N ALA A 124 18.22 -3.19 -65.52
CA ALA A 124 17.08 -2.29 -65.49
C ALA A 124 16.10 -2.54 -66.66
N GLU A 125 14.87 -2.03 -66.49
CA GLU A 125 13.83 -1.76 -67.50
C GLU A 125 13.38 -2.89 -68.46
N THR A 126 12.11 -3.31 -68.32
CA THR A 126 11.00 -3.00 -69.26
C THR A 126 9.78 -3.91 -69.02
N GLY A 127 8.57 -3.44 -69.38
CA GLY A 127 7.43 -4.33 -69.66
C GLY A 127 6.33 -4.43 -68.58
N GLU A 128 5.10 -4.23 -69.04
CA GLU A 128 3.82 -4.11 -68.33
C GLU A 128 3.38 -5.34 -67.49
N PRO A 129 2.51 -5.16 -66.47
CA PRO A 129 1.96 -6.28 -65.69
C PRO A 129 0.77 -6.93 -66.42
N ASP A 130 1.02 -8.05 -67.09
CA ASP A 130 -0.04 -8.81 -67.75
C ASP A 130 -0.89 -9.60 -66.75
N ALA A 131 -2.22 -9.53 -66.91
CA ALA A 131 -3.17 -9.97 -65.89
C ALA A 131 -3.51 -11.47 -66.02
N GLN A 132 -3.07 -12.28 -65.05
CA GLN A 132 -3.69 -13.57 -64.73
C GLN A 132 -4.01 -13.64 -63.24
N GLU A 133 -5.15 -13.04 -62.91
CA GLU A 133 -5.80 -13.15 -61.60
C GLU A 133 -6.19 -14.61 -61.35
N ALA A 134 -5.45 -15.29 -60.48
CA ALA A 134 -5.70 -16.69 -60.14
C ALA A 134 -7.04 -16.82 -59.40
N ALA A 135 -8.08 -17.21 -60.14
CA ALA A 135 -9.43 -17.35 -59.60
C ALA A 135 -9.47 -18.33 -58.43
N ILE A 136 -9.76 -17.82 -57.23
CA ILE A 136 -9.89 -18.61 -56.01
C ILE A 136 -11.10 -19.56 -56.18
N PRO A 137 -10.96 -20.87 -55.90
CA PRO A 137 -12.07 -21.82 -56.00
C PRO A 137 -13.29 -21.38 -55.17
N PRO A 138 -14.53 -21.47 -55.70
CA PRO A 138 -15.74 -21.01 -55.00
C PRO A 138 -15.97 -21.65 -53.63
N GLU A 139 -15.43 -22.86 -53.39
CA GLU A 139 -15.53 -23.58 -52.13
C GLU A 139 -14.75 -22.91 -50.97
N LEU A 140 -13.77 -22.04 -51.26
CA LEU A 140 -13.04 -21.27 -50.25
C LEU A 140 -13.73 -19.95 -49.86
N LEU A 141 -14.83 -19.57 -50.52
CA LEU A 141 -15.55 -18.31 -50.28
C LEU A 141 -16.78 -18.45 -49.36
N ILE A 142 -16.93 -19.58 -48.66
CA ILE A 142 -18.01 -19.80 -47.67
C ILE A 142 -17.47 -19.72 -46.24
N GLY A 143 -16.86 -18.59 -45.92
CA GLY A 143 -16.81 -18.10 -44.56
C GLY A 143 -18.14 -17.45 -44.21
N ASN A 144 -19.06 -18.17 -43.56
CA ASN A 144 -20.19 -17.51 -42.88
C ASN A 144 -19.60 -16.38 -42.01
N PRO A 145 -20.10 -15.14 -42.08
CA PRO A 145 -19.59 -14.08 -41.22
C PRO A 145 -19.80 -14.54 -39.77
N GLU A 146 -18.70 -14.77 -39.03
CA GLU A 146 -18.82 -15.14 -37.63
C GLU A 146 -19.75 -14.13 -36.96
N PRO A 147 -20.83 -14.59 -36.30
CA PRO A 147 -21.78 -13.68 -35.69
C PRO A 147 -20.98 -12.83 -34.70
N LYS A 148 -20.89 -11.51 -34.97
CA LYS A 148 -20.04 -10.57 -34.22
C LYS A 148 -20.23 -10.85 -32.74
N LYS A 149 -19.28 -11.56 -32.12
CA LYS A 149 -19.31 -11.88 -30.69
C LYS A 149 -19.45 -10.54 -29.99
N SER A 150 -20.60 -10.36 -29.33
CA SER A 150 -20.87 -9.12 -28.62
C SER A 150 -19.69 -8.89 -27.67
N ARG A 151 -19.21 -7.65 -27.56
CA ARG A 151 -18.06 -7.32 -26.70
C ARG A 151 -18.36 -7.48 -25.19
N ALA A 152 -19.47 -8.14 -24.86
CA ALA A 152 -19.90 -8.57 -23.54
C ALA A 152 -20.15 -10.09 -23.52
N GLY A 153 -19.09 -10.89 -23.62
CA GLY A 153 -19.11 -12.34 -23.38
C GLY A 153 -19.33 -12.70 -21.90
N ARG A 154 -20.35 -12.11 -21.27
CA ARG A 154 -20.77 -12.38 -19.88
C ARG A 154 -22.25 -12.73 -19.85
N ASN A 155 -22.60 -13.72 -19.05
CA ASN A 155 -23.98 -14.09 -18.77
C ASN A 155 -24.64 -13.02 -17.90
N LEU A 156 -25.09 -11.92 -18.51
CA LEU A 156 -25.68 -10.77 -17.83
C LEU A 156 -26.84 -11.15 -16.88
N PRO A 157 -27.74 -12.10 -17.19
CA PRO A 157 -28.77 -12.53 -16.24
C PRO A 157 -28.21 -13.23 -14.99
N ALA A 158 -27.19 -14.09 -15.16
CA ALA A 158 -26.54 -14.76 -14.03
C ALA A 158 -25.79 -13.77 -13.14
N ALA A 159 -25.11 -12.81 -13.77
CA ALA A 159 -24.45 -11.69 -13.12
C ALA A 159 -25.43 -10.86 -12.25
N ILE A 160 -26.59 -10.48 -12.80
CA ILE A 160 -27.63 -9.76 -12.05
C ILE A 160 -28.18 -10.63 -10.91
N GLY A 161 -28.47 -11.91 -11.16
CA GLY A 161 -28.99 -12.83 -10.14
C GLY A 161 -28.05 -12.98 -8.94
N VAL A 162 -26.75 -13.16 -9.18
CA VAL A 162 -25.73 -13.22 -8.11
C VAL A 162 -25.68 -11.92 -7.31
N GLY A 163 -25.67 -10.77 -7.98
CA GLY A 163 -25.65 -9.47 -7.30
C GLY A 163 -26.88 -9.23 -6.41
N VAL A 164 -28.07 -9.58 -6.92
CA VAL A 164 -29.34 -9.48 -6.16
C VAL A 164 -29.36 -10.44 -4.96
N VAL A 165 -28.85 -11.67 -5.11
CA VAL A 165 -28.76 -12.64 -4.00
C VAL A 165 -27.79 -12.16 -2.92
N LEU A 166 -26.59 -11.68 -3.29
CA LEU A 166 -25.62 -11.16 -2.33
C LEU A 166 -26.16 -9.93 -1.58
N LEU A 167 -26.75 -8.97 -2.31
CA LEU A 167 -27.39 -7.80 -1.70
C LEU A 167 -28.56 -8.21 -0.79
N GLY A 168 -29.38 -9.17 -1.22
CA GLY A 168 -30.49 -9.69 -0.43
C GLY A 168 -30.05 -10.37 0.87
N ILE A 169 -28.96 -11.14 0.84
CA ILE A 169 -28.37 -11.75 2.06
C ILE A 169 -27.84 -10.66 3.00
N VAL A 170 -27.13 -9.65 2.47
CA VAL A 170 -26.61 -8.54 3.29
C VAL A 170 -27.77 -7.76 3.92
N LEU A 171 -28.80 -7.37 3.15
CA LEU A 171 -29.95 -6.62 3.68
C LEU A 171 -30.79 -7.44 4.65
N ALA A 172 -30.99 -8.75 4.41
CA ALA A 172 -31.67 -9.63 5.35
C ALA A 172 -30.87 -9.82 6.66
N GLY A 173 -29.55 -9.97 6.57
CA GLY A 173 -28.68 -9.97 7.74
C GLY A 173 -28.71 -8.64 8.50
N LEU A 174 -28.82 -7.52 7.78
CA LEU A 174 -28.75 -6.18 8.34
C LEU A 174 -30.04 -5.73 9.04
N PHE A 175 -31.21 -6.15 8.55
CA PHE A 175 -32.52 -5.67 9.03
C PHE A 175 -33.45 -6.76 9.60
N LEU A 176 -33.17 -8.05 9.38
CA LEU A 176 -34.05 -9.15 9.82
C LEU A 176 -33.37 -10.11 10.81
N TYR A 177 -32.06 -10.36 10.66
CA TYR A 177 -31.34 -11.32 11.50
C TYR A 177 -29.82 -11.07 11.53
N GLU A 178 -29.35 -10.26 12.48
CA GLU A 178 -27.92 -9.88 12.63
C GLU A 178 -26.91 -11.04 12.56
N PRO A 179 -27.16 -12.24 13.14
CA PRO A 179 -26.23 -13.36 13.02
C PRO A 179 -26.00 -13.84 11.57
N LEU A 180 -26.96 -13.62 10.65
CA LEU A 180 -26.75 -13.87 9.22
C LEU A 180 -25.77 -12.87 8.61
N LEU A 181 -25.74 -11.61 9.05
CA LEU A 181 -24.74 -10.64 8.59
C LEU A 181 -23.34 -11.03 9.06
N VAL A 182 -23.20 -11.43 10.33
CA VAL A 182 -21.92 -11.92 10.88
C VAL A 182 -21.44 -13.16 10.11
N PHE A 183 -22.34 -14.12 9.86
CA PHE A 183 -22.03 -15.30 9.06
C PHE A 183 -21.64 -14.95 7.62
N ALA A 184 -22.37 -14.03 6.97
CA ALA A 184 -22.06 -13.55 5.62
C ALA A 184 -20.68 -12.87 5.57
N VAL A 185 -20.34 -12.03 6.55
CA VAL A 185 -19.01 -11.39 6.67
C VAL A 185 -17.91 -12.44 6.83
N ILE A 186 -18.09 -13.46 7.67
CA ILE A 186 -17.13 -14.58 7.81
C ILE A 186 -16.94 -15.33 6.49
N VAL A 187 -18.02 -15.65 5.78
CA VAL A 187 -17.96 -16.36 4.49
C VAL A 187 -17.29 -15.52 3.39
N LEU A 188 -17.69 -14.26 3.23
CA LEU A 188 -17.09 -13.33 2.28
C LEU A 188 -15.60 -13.11 2.58
N SER A 189 -15.26 -12.97 3.86
CA SER A 189 -13.89 -12.85 4.34
C SER A 189 -13.04 -14.09 4.03
N GLY A 190 -13.56 -15.29 4.30
CA GLY A 190 -12.87 -16.55 4.03
C GLY A 190 -12.62 -16.78 2.54
N ILE A 191 -13.60 -16.43 1.69
CA ILE A 191 -13.45 -16.51 0.23
C ILE A 191 -12.45 -15.45 -0.28
N GLY A 192 -12.54 -14.20 0.21
CA GLY A 192 -11.58 -13.15 -0.16
C GLY A 192 -10.14 -13.50 0.24
N CYS A 193 -9.94 -14.05 1.45
CA CYS A 193 -8.67 -14.62 1.89
C CYS A 193 -8.16 -15.69 0.91
N TRP A 194 -9.01 -16.64 0.49
CA TRP A 194 -8.65 -17.68 -0.48
C TRP A 194 -8.29 -17.10 -1.85
N GLU A 195 -9.06 -16.13 -2.36
CA GLU A 195 -8.80 -15.50 -3.66
C GLU A 195 -7.44 -14.79 -3.69
N VAL A 196 -7.16 -13.92 -2.70
CA VAL A 196 -5.89 -13.18 -2.64
C VAL A 196 -4.71 -14.12 -2.33
N ALA A 197 -4.89 -15.12 -1.47
CA ALA A 197 -3.83 -16.09 -1.16
C ALA A 197 -3.50 -16.98 -2.37
N ARG A 198 -4.50 -17.39 -3.15
CA ARG A 198 -4.30 -18.09 -4.43
C ARG A 198 -3.59 -17.20 -5.45
N ALA A 199 -4.05 -15.95 -5.61
CA ALA A 199 -3.45 -14.99 -6.52
C ALA A 199 -1.96 -14.72 -6.19
N THR A 200 -1.63 -14.54 -4.90
CA THR A 200 -0.24 -14.35 -4.44
C THR A 200 0.61 -15.62 -4.48
N THR A 201 0.01 -16.82 -4.41
CA THR A 201 0.73 -18.09 -4.60
C THR A 201 1.30 -18.24 -6.02
N HIS A 202 0.63 -17.66 -7.04
CA HIS A 202 1.18 -17.60 -8.40
C HIS A 202 2.50 -16.80 -8.48
N ALA A 203 2.75 -15.89 -7.55
CA ALA A 203 4.03 -15.16 -7.41
C ALA A 203 5.12 -15.94 -6.64
N LYS A 204 4.96 -17.27 -6.48
CA LYS A 204 5.88 -18.20 -5.78
C LYS A 204 5.99 -18.00 -4.26
N THR A 205 5.07 -17.27 -3.65
CA THR A 205 4.99 -17.11 -2.20
C THR A 205 4.02 -18.12 -1.59
N ALA A 206 4.53 -19.09 -0.84
CA ALA A 206 3.67 -20.03 -0.11
C ALA A 206 3.04 -19.34 1.10
N VAL A 207 1.74 -19.06 1.05
CA VAL A 207 0.99 -18.42 2.15
C VAL A 207 0.21 -19.48 2.95
N PRO A 208 0.42 -19.59 4.28
CA PRO A 208 -0.25 -20.60 5.11
C PRO A 208 -1.75 -20.31 5.20
N GLN A 209 -2.57 -21.19 4.62
CA GLN A 209 -4.02 -20.98 4.49
C GLN A 209 -4.76 -21.05 5.83
N ILE A 210 -4.33 -21.92 6.76
CA ILE A 210 -5.01 -22.16 8.04
C ILE A 210 -5.07 -20.87 8.89
N PRO A 211 -3.97 -20.11 9.11
CA PRO A 211 -4.02 -18.79 9.74
C PRO A 211 -4.98 -17.79 9.07
N LEU A 212 -5.12 -17.80 7.75
CA LEU A 212 -6.03 -16.88 7.04
C LEU A 212 -7.49 -17.22 7.32
N TYR A 213 -7.85 -18.51 7.32
CA TYR A 213 -9.21 -18.95 7.64
C TYR A 213 -9.54 -18.73 9.12
N LEU A 214 -8.58 -18.93 10.02
CA LEU A 214 -8.72 -18.55 11.43
C LEU A 214 -8.97 -17.04 11.57
N ALA A 215 -8.24 -16.20 10.84
CA ALA A 215 -8.45 -14.74 10.84
C ALA A 215 -9.82 -14.33 10.28
N SER A 216 -10.32 -15.00 9.24
CA SER A 216 -11.66 -14.74 8.69
C SER A 216 -12.82 -15.10 9.62
N ILE A 217 -12.56 -15.87 10.68
CA ILE A 217 -13.53 -16.17 11.74
C ILE A 217 -13.28 -15.27 12.95
N LEU A 218 -12.04 -15.19 13.43
CA LEU A 218 -11.70 -14.55 14.70
C LEU A 218 -11.87 -13.03 14.66
N LEU A 219 -11.57 -12.35 13.54
CA LEU A 219 -11.74 -10.90 13.45
C LEU A 219 -13.23 -10.49 13.43
N PRO A 220 -14.11 -11.08 12.59
CA PRO A 220 -15.53 -10.76 12.65
C PRO A 220 -16.19 -11.10 13.99
N VAL A 221 -15.84 -12.24 14.60
CA VAL A 221 -16.41 -12.66 15.89
C VAL A 221 -15.94 -11.77 17.04
N SER A 222 -14.66 -11.38 17.07
CA SER A 222 -14.15 -10.50 18.12
C SER A 222 -14.70 -9.08 18.04
N ALA A 223 -14.93 -8.54 16.83
CA ALA A 223 -15.61 -7.26 16.63
C ALA A 223 -17.01 -7.23 17.26
N VAL A 224 -17.79 -8.32 17.11
CA VAL A 224 -19.15 -8.42 17.69
C VAL A 224 -19.13 -8.65 19.20
N LEU A 225 -18.20 -9.48 19.70
CA LEU A 225 -18.22 -9.92 21.12
C LEU A 225 -17.47 -8.99 22.08
N GLY A 226 -16.58 -8.12 21.59
CA GLY A 226 -15.77 -7.24 22.44
C GLY A 226 -15.25 -5.98 21.73
N GLY A 227 -15.96 -5.54 20.70
CA GLY A 227 -15.74 -4.27 20.03
C GLY A 227 -14.32 -4.07 19.48
N VAL A 228 -13.89 -2.81 19.47
CA VAL A 228 -12.60 -2.39 18.87
C VAL A 228 -11.38 -2.97 19.61
N GLU A 229 -11.48 -3.16 20.93
CA GLU A 229 -10.38 -3.72 21.73
C GLU A 229 -10.15 -5.20 21.41
N ALA A 230 -11.22 -6.01 21.44
CA ALA A 230 -11.11 -7.43 21.10
C ALA A 230 -10.71 -7.66 19.64
N LEU A 231 -11.16 -6.81 18.71
CA LEU A 231 -10.70 -6.82 17.32
C LEU A 231 -9.18 -6.53 17.22
N GLY A 232 -8.69 -5.53 17.96
CA GLY A 232 -7.26 -5.19 18.01
C GLY A 232 -6.39 -6.31 18.56
N PHE A 233 -6.76 -6.91 19.69
CA PHE A 233 -6.06 -8.06 20.26
C PHE A 233 -6.11 -9.28 19.33
N SER A 234 -7.27 -9.54 18.70
CA SER A 234 -7.44 -10.66 17.77
C SER A 234 -6.63 -10.47 16.49
N PHE A 235 -6.47 -9.25 16.00
CA PHE A 235 -5.60 -8.94 14.86
C PHE A 235 -4.13 -9.25 15.16
N VAL A 236 -3.63 -8.81 16.32
CA VAL A 236 -2.28 -9.16 16.78
C VAL A 236 -2.13 -10.67 16.94
N ALA A 237 -3.12 -11.35 17.54
CA ALA A 237 -3.11 -12.80 17.68
C ALA A 237 -3.07 -13.53 16.32
N CYS A 238 -3.84 -13.08 15.32
CA CYS A 238 -3.82 -13.64 13.97
C CYS A 238 -2.45 -13.51 13.29
N ILE A 239 -1.78 -12.35 13.45
CA ILE A 239 -0.42 -12.15 12.94
C ILE A 239 0.57 -13.09 13.63
N LEU A 240 0.48 -13.24 14.96
CA LEU A 240 1.33 -14.16 15.71
C LEU A 240 1.08 -15.63 15.32
N ILE A 241 -0.17 -16.04 15.12
CA ILE A 241 -0.53 -17.37 14.62
C ILE A 241 0.06 -17.60 13.22
N ALA A 242 -0.07 -16.64 12.29
CA ALA A 242 0.51 -16.74 10.96
C ALA A 242 2.05 -16.87 11.01
N LEU A 243 2.71 -16.10 11.88
CA LEU A 243 4.16 -16.19 12.11
C LEU A 243 4.57 -17.55 12.70
N LEU A 244 3.84 -18.08 13.67
CA LEU A 244 4.11 -19.38 14.30
C LEU A 244 3.93 -20.54 13.31
N PHE A 245 2.85 -20.55 12.53
CA PHE A 245 2.67 -21.51 11.44
C PHE A 245 3.83 -21.44 10.46
N ARG A 246 4.25 -20.23 10.06
CA ARG A 246 5.33 -20.08 9.09
C ARG A 246 6.70 -20.47 9.65
N LEU A 247 6.92 -20.34 10.96
CA LEU A 247 8.11 -20.84 11.64
C LEU A 247 8.20 -22.38 11.57
N MET A 248 7.07 -23.09 11.68
CA MET A 248 7.01 -24.55 11.57
C MET A 248 7.28 -25.07 10.15
N GLU A 249 6.97 -24.28 9.12
CA GLU A 249 7.21 -24.63 7.71
C GLU A 249 8.65 -24.35 7.21
N GLY A 250 9.47 -23.67 8.02
CA GLY A 250 10.88 -23.41 7.75
C GLY A 250 11.19 -22.10 7.00
N LEU A 251 12.49 -21.77 6.95
CA LEU A 251 12.97 -20.42 6.65
C LEU A 251 12.85 -19.95 5.18
N LYS A 252 12.77 -20.87 4.21
CA LYS A 252 12.86 -20.55 2.78
C LYS A 252 11.66 -19.72 2.31
N GLY A 253 11.85 -18.41 2.12
CA GLY A 253 10.77 -17.48 1.76
C GLY A 253 9.84 -17.13 2.93
N ALA A 254 10.28 -17.34 4.18
CA ALA A 254 9.47 -17.03 5.37
C ALA A 254 9.01 -15.57 5.42
N VAL A 255 9.90 -14.62 5.15
CA VAL A 255 9.57 -13.17 5.18
C VAL A 255 8.45 -12.82 4.19
N ALA A 256 8.56 -13.24 2.92
CA ALA A 256 7.55 -12.95 1.90
C ALA A 256 6.19 -13.56 2.27
N SER A 257 6.19 -14.77 2.84
CA SER A 257 4.99 -15.47 3.30
C SER A 257 4.31 -14.77 4.48
N VAL A 258 5.07 -14.36 5.50
CA VAL A 258 4.55 -13.60 6.64
C VAL A 258 4.00 -12.25 6.18
N MET A 259 4.73 -11.50 5.34
CA MET A 259 4.27 -10.22 4.82
C MET A 259 3.00 -10.36 3.97
N SER A 260 2.90 -11.41 3.15
CA SER A 260 1.68 -11.71 2.39
C SER A 260 0.51 -12.09 3.32
N SER A 261 0.78 -12.84 4.39
CA SER A 261 -0.24 -13.21 5.39
C SER A 261 -0.75 -11.96 6.13
N VAL A 262 0.15 -11.10 6.61
CA VAL A 262 -0.19 -9.82 7.25
C VAL A 262 -0.97 -8.94 6.28
N PHE A 263 -0.55 -8.83 5.02
CA PHE A 263 -1.27 -8.08 3.99
C PHE A 263 -2.70 -8.60 3.79
N ILE A 264 -2.88 -9.92 3.60
CA ILE A 264 -4.21 -10.52 3.38
C ILE A 264 -5.10 -10.35 4.62
N ILE A 265 -4.59 -10.62 5.82
CA ILE A 265 -5.31 -10.45 7.09
C ILE A 265 -5.70 -8.99 7.31
N THR A 266 -4.81 -8.05 6.99
CA THR A 266 -5.09 -6.62 7.12
C THR A 266 -6.13 -6.17 6.11
N TRP A 267 -6.03 -6.61 4.85
CA TRP A 267 -6.85 -6.11 3.75
C TRP A 267 -8.28 -6.68 3.76
N VAL A 268 -8.45 -7.98 4.03
CA VAL A 268 -9.74 -8.67 3.91
C VAL A 268 -10.47 -8.80 5.26
N PRO A 269 -10.09 -9.71 6.19
CA PRO A 269 -10.87 -9.92 7.41
C PRO A 269 -10.87 -8.70 8.33
N LEU A 270 -9.73 -8.00 8.51
CA LEU A 270 -9.70 -6.83 9.40
C LEU A 270 -10.62 -5.73 8.88
N LEU A 271 -10.43 -5.24 7.64
CA LEU A 271 -11.22 -4.10 7.15
C LEU A 271 -12.72 -4.44 7.07
N LEU A 272 -13.08 -5.66 6.70
CA LEU A 272 -14.49 -6.09 6.67
C LEU A 272 -15.10 -6.19 8.08
N SER A 273 -14.31 -6.52 9.11
CA SER A 273 -14.79 -6.62 10.50
C SER A 273 -15.21 -5.26 11.10
N PHE A 274 -14.70 -4.14 10.58
CA PHE A 274 -15.18 -2.80 10.96
C PHE A 274 -16.67 -2.58 10.61
N ALA A 275 -17.26 -3.36 9.70
CA ALA A 275 -18.70 -3.33 9.45
C ALA A 275 -19.49 -3.76 10.68
N LEU A 276 -18.99 -4.75 11.42
CA LEU A 276 -19.68 -5.32 12.57
C LEU A 276 -19.53 -4.46 13.83
N LEU A 277 -18.44 -3.69 13.95
CA LEU A 277 -18.29 -2.67 15.01
C LEU A 277 -19.40 -1.60 14.95
N MET A 278 -19.95 -1.31 13.76
CA MET A 278 -21.02 -0.32 13.62
C MET A 278 -22.37 -0.82 14.16
N LEU A 279 -22.56 -2.13 14.39
CA LEU A 279 -23.80 -2.68 14.94
C LEU A 279 -24.01 -2.36 16.43
N GLU A 280 -22.96 -1.97 17.15
CA GLU A 280 -23.04 -1.65 18.60
C GLU A 280 -23.79 -0.33 18.87
N GLY A 281 -23.80 0.61 17.92
CA GLY A 281 -24.43 1.91 18.07
C GLY A 281 -25.91 1.95 17.66
N ASP A 282 -26.65 2.89 18.24
CA ASP A 282 -28.04 3.15 17.85
C ASP A 282 -28.14 3.42 16.34
N ASN A 283 -29.03 2.70 15.67
CA ASN A 283 -29.20 2.70 14.20
C ASN A 283 -27.96 2.25 13.39
N GLY A 284 -27.04 1.47 13.97
CA GLY A 284 -25.88 0.89 13.29
C GLY A 284 -26.18 0.22 11.93
N GLN A 285 -27.29 -0.50 11.86
CA GLN A 285 -27.84 -1.08 10.63
C GLN A 285 -28.04 -0.05 9.50
N TRP A 286 -28.58 1.14 9.80
CA TRP A 286 -28.82 2.21 8.84
C TRP A 286 -27.53 2.93 8.44
N LEU A 287 -26.56 3.03 9.36
CA LEU A 287 -25.23 3.56 9.05
C LEU A 287 -24.48 2.65 8.06
N ILE A 288 -24.48 1.33 8.30
CA ILE A 288 -23.89 0.35 7.37
C ILE A 288 -24.60 0.40 6.01
N ALA A 289 -25.95 0.44 6.00
CA ALA A 289 -26.73 0.59 4.76
C ALA A 289 -26.36 1.86 3.99
N THR A 290 -26.17 2.98 4.71
CA THR A 290 -25.74 4.26 4.13
C THR A 290 -24.33 4.18 3.54
N ILE A 291 -23.38 3.56 4.25
CA ILE A 291 -22.00 3.38 3.79
C ILE A 291 -21.92 2.50 2.54
N LEU A 292 -22.70 1.41 2.50
CA LEU A 292 -22.83 0.57 1.30
C LEU A 292 -23.50 1.31 0.13
N LEU A 293 -24.55 2.10 0.41
CA LEU A 293 -25.20 2.95 -0.58
C LEU A 293 -24.23 4.01 -1.17
N LEU A 294 -23.34 4.56 -0.35
CA LEU A 294 -22.30 5.51 -0.79
C LEU A 294 -21.25 4.85 -1.69
N ALA A 295 -20.87 3.60 -1.44
CA ALA A 295 -20.01 2.84 -2.36
C ALA A 295 -20.70 2.59 -3.72
N VAL A 296 -21.98 2.18 -3.70
CA VAL A 296 -22.79 2.00 -4.93
C VAL A 296 -22.98 3.33 -5.68
N ALA A 297 -23.19 4.44 -4.95
CA ALA A 297 -23.32 5.78 -5.53
C ALA A 297 -22.00 6.24 -6.19
N ASN A 298 -20.85 6.02 -5.55
CA ASN A 298 -19.52 6.33 -6.09
C ASN A 298 -19.34 5.72 -7.49
N ASP A 299 -19.63 4.43 -7.63
CA ASP A 299 -19.47 3.70 -8.89
C ASP A 299 -20.51 4.10 -9.93
N THR A 300 -21.76 4.30 -9.49
CA THR A 300 -22.88 4.65 -10.38
C THR A 300 -22.69 6.04 -10.99
N PHE A 301 -22.49 7.07 -10.17
CA PHE A 301 -22.27 8.43 -10.66
C PHE A 301 -20.91 8.58 -11.35
N GLY A 302 -19.89 7.85 -10.89
CA GLY A 302 -18.58 7.80 -11.54
C GLY A 302 -18.63 7.21 -12.95
N TYR A 303 -19.39 6.14 -13.14
CA TYR A 303 -19.66 5.55 -14.44
C TYR A 303 -20.47 6.50 -15.35
N ILE A 304 -21.57 7.06 -14.85
CA ILE A 304 -22.45 7.95 -15.63
C ILE A 304 -21.67 9.17 -16.13
N VAL A 305 -21.01 9.91 -15.24
CA VAL A 305 -20.28 11.13 -15.60
C VAL A 305 -19.00 10.78 -16.39
N GLY A 306 -18.33 9.68 -16.03
CA GLY A 306 -17.16 9.19 -16.76
C GLY A 306 -17.45 8.79 -18.22
N VAL A 307 -18.62 8.22 -18.51
CA VAL A 307 -19.04 7.88 -19.88
C VAL A 307 -19.51 9.12 -20.64
N LEU A 308 -20.22 10.05 -20.00
CA LEU A 308 -20.80 11.22 -20.67
C LEU A 308 -19.75 12.29 -21.02
N ILE A 309 -18.81 12.57 -20.10
CA ILE A 309 -17.86 13.69 -20.23
C ILE A 309 -16.41 13.34 -19.89
N GLY A 310 -16.09 12.10 -19.55
CA GLY A 310 -14.75 11.67 -19.18
C GLY A 310 -13.73 11.85 -20.30
N LYS A 311 -12.68 12.63 -20.03
CA LYS A 311 -11.60 12.93 -21.00
C LYS A 311 -10.21 12.75 -20.41
N HIS A 312 -10.03 12.96 -19.12
CA HIS A 312 -8.71 12.93 -18.48
C HIS A 312 -8.60 11.70 -17.56
N PRO A 313 -7.91 10.61 -17.96
CA PRO A 313 -7.74 9.43 -17.13
C PRO A 313 -6.93 9.77 -15.87
N MET A 314 -7.38 9.29 -14.72
CA MET A 314 -6.76 9.59 -13.43
C MET A 314 -5.49 8.76 -13.19
N ALA A 315 -5.51 7.47 -13.53
CA ALA A 315 -4.39 6.55 -13.29
C ALA A 315 -4.13 5.63 -14.50
N PRO A 316 -3.58 6.15 -15.62
CA PRO A 316 -3.47 5.43 -16.90
C PRO A 316 -2.82 4.04 -16.83
N LYS A 317 -1.81 3.87 -15.96
CA LYS A 317 -1.06 2.60 -15.81
C LYS A 317 -1.79 1.54 -14.97
N ILE A 318 -2.69 1.96 -14.08
CA ILE A 318 -3.37 1.08 -13.11
C ILE A 318 -4.79 0.78 -13.60
N SER A 319 -5.58 1.84 -13.77
CA SER A 319 -6.97 1.80 -14.23
C SER A 319 -7.22 2.87 -15.31
N PRO A 320 -6.98 2.56 -16.59
CA PRO A 320 -7.09 3.52 -17.69
C PRO A 320 -8.53 4.00 -17.98
N LYS A 321 -9.54 3.43 -17.33
CA LYS A 321 -10.95 3.77 -17.52
C LYS A 321 -11.52 4.76 -16.50
N LYS A 322 -10.85 4.97 -15.36
CA LYS A 322 -11.27 5.98 -14.38
C LYS A 322 -10.77 7.35 -14.80
N SER A 323 -11.66 8.33 -14.88
CA SER A 323 -11.36 9.72 -15.25
C SER A 323 -11.55 10.68 -14.07
N TRP A 324 -10.90 11.84 -14.14
CA TRP A 324 -11.09 12.93 -13.17
C TRP A 324 -12.52 13.47 -13.21
N GLU A 325 -13.13 13.59 -14.38
CA GLU A 325 -14.53 14.05 -14.49
C GLU A 325 -15.50 13.02 -13.87
N GLY A 326 -15.25 11.73 -14.07
CA GLY A 326 -16.02 10.66 -13.43
C GLY A 326 -15.94 10.76 -11.91
N PHE A 327 -14.74 10.93 -11.35
CA PHE A 327 -14.56 11.11 -9.90
C PHE A 327 -15.26 12.36 -9.34
N SER A 328 -15.27 13.48 -10.07
CA SER A 328 -16.08 14.64 -9.67
C SER A 328 -17.58 14.33 -9.68
N GLY A 329 -18.04 13.50 -10.61
CA GLY A 329 -19.40 12.94 -10.63
C GLY A 329 -19.70 12.07 -9.41
N SER A 330 -18.83 11.10 -9.10
CA SER A 330 -18.89 10.28 -7.88
C SER A 330 -19.01 11.15 -6.63
N MET A 331 -18.15 12.17 -6.50
CA MET A 331 -18.10 13.05 -5.34
C MET A 331 -19.43 13.79 -5.13
N ILE A 332 -19.93 14.49 -6.15
CA ILE A 332 -21.16 15.28 -6.04
C ILE A 332 -22.39 14.36 -5.83
N GLY A 333 -22.45 13.25 -6.56
CA GLY A 333 -23.54 12.28 -6.44
C GLY A 333 -23.60 11.61 -5.07
N SER A 334 -22.47 11.08 -4.59
CA SER A 334 -22.37 10.49 -3.25
C SER A 334 -22.65 11.52 -2.16
N MET A 335 -22.20 12.78 -2.28
CA MET A 335 -22.52 13.84 -1.32
C MET A 335 -24.02 14.10 -1.22
N ALA A 336 -24.73 14.19 -2.35
CA ALA A 336 -26.16 14.38 -2.36
C ALA A 336 -26.90 13.19 -1.73
N ILE A 337 -26.52 11.96 -2.08
CA ILE A 337 -27.10 10.73 -1.51
C ILE A 337 -26.81 10.62 -0.01
N GLY A 338 -25.59 10.89 0.43
CA GLY A 338 -25.20 10.86 1.85
C GLY A 338 -25.95 11.90 2.67
N ALA A 339 -26.11 13.12 2.15
CA ALA A 339 -26.91 14.17 2.78
C ALA A 339 -28.37 13.75 2.99
N CYS A 340 -28.98 13.11 1.98
CA CYS A 340 -30.33 12.57 2.07
C CYS A 340 -30.41 11.38 3.04
N ALA A 341 -29.50 10.42 2.97
CA ALA A 341 -29.53 9.22 3.81
C ALA A 341 -29.36 9.56 5.30
N MET A 342 -28.37 10.39 5.66
CA MET A 342 -28.19 10.81 7.05
C MET A 342 -29.39 11.60 7.58
N TYR A 343 -30.01 12.45 6.75
CA TYR A 343 -31.17 13.24 7.15
C TYR A 343 -32.47 12.44 7.27
N PHE A 344 -32.74 11.50 6.36
CA PHE A 344 -34.02 10.78 6.30
C PHE A 344 -34.01 9.38 6.96
N TRP A 345 -32.84 8.76 7.19
CA TRP A 345 -32.74 7.42 7.79
C TRP A 345 -32.14 7.41 9.19
N LEU A 346 -31.31 8.41 9.54
CA LEU A 346 -30.66 8.51 10.85
C LEU A 346 -31.07 9.76 11.64
N ASP A 347 -31.99 10.59 11.12
CA ASP A 347 -32.40 11.88 11.69
C ASP A 347 -31.22 12.84 12.01
N MET A 348 -30.09 12.65 11.33
CA MET A 348 -28.85 13.41 11.54
C MET A 348 -28.78 14.66 10.65
N PRO A 349 -28.06 15.71 11.06
CA PRO A 349 -27.87 16.89 10.21
C PRO A 349 -27.26 16.53 8.85
N TRP A 350 -27.89 16.94 7.75
CA TRP A 350 -27.51 16.57 6.37
C TRP A 350 -26.02 16.77 6.04
N TRP A 351 -25.35 17.74 6.66
CA TRP A 351 -23.92 18.02 6.44
C TRP A 351 -23.01 16.88 6.93
N THR A 352 -23.44 16.08 7.92
CA THR A 352 -22.72 14.88 8.37
C THR A 352 -22.58 13.87 7.23
N GLY A 353 -23.64 13.72 6.43
CA GLY A 353 -23.66 12.86 5.24
C GLY A 353 -22.79 13.37 4.11
N VAL A 354 -22.67 14.69 3.94
CA VAL A 354 -21.73 15.30 2.98
C VAL A 354 -20.28 15.01 3.36
N ILE A 355 -19.93 15.10 4.66
CA ILE A 355 -18.59 14.79 5.15
C ILE A 355 -18.29 13.29 5.01
N LEU A 356 -19.22 12.42 5.44
CA LEU A 356 -19.09 10.97 5.30
C LEU A 356 -18.91 10.56 3.83
N ALA A 357 -19.73 11.11 2.93
CA ALA A 357 -19.63 10.87 1.49
C ALA A 357 -18.31 11.37 0.88
N PHE A 358 -17.79 12.52 1.30
CA PHE A 358 -16.51 13.04 0.82
C PHE A 358 -15.37 12.04 1.06
N PHE A 359 -15.22 11.60 2.31
CA PHE A 359 -14.14 10.69 2.69
C PHE A 359 -14.35 9.29 2.12
N THR A 360 -15.58 8.76 2.15
CA THR A 360 -15.87 7.43 1.59
C THR A 360 -15.71 7.37 0.06
N THR A 361 -16.01 8.45 -0.69
CA THR A 361 -15.74 8.51 -2.15
C THR A 361 -14.23 8.43 -2.45
N ILE A 362 -13.40 9.10 -1.65
CA ILE A 362 -11.93 9.00 -1.76
C ILE A 362 -11.47 7.58 -1.44
N ALA A 363 -11.99 6.97 -0.37
CA ALA A 363 -11.67 5.60 0.00
C ALA A 363 -12.10 4.58 -1.06
N ALA A 364 -13.32 4.65 -1.57
CA ALA A 364 -13.82 3.78 -2.64
C ALA A 364 -12.90 3.83 -3.85
N THR A 365 -12.60 5.05 -4.32
CA THR A 365 -11.71 5.23 -5.48
C THR A 365 -10.28 4.74 -5.22
N THR A 366 -9.79 4.86 -3.98
CA THR A 366 -8.48 4.34 -3.56
C THR A 366 -8.46 2.81 -3.48
N GLY A 367 -9.53 2.19 -3.00
CA GLY A 367 -9.69 0.73 -2.90
C GLY A 367 -9.59 0.05 -4.26
N ASP A 368 -10.38 0.51 -5.23
CA ASP A 368 -10.32 0.01 -6.61
C ASP A 368 -8.93 0.17 -7.25
N PHE A 369 -8.20 1.24 -6.91
CA PHE A 369 -6.84 1.44 -7.38
C PHE A 369 -5.84 0.52 -6.69
N ALA A 370 -5.97 0.29 -5.38
CA ALA A 370 -5.14 -0.65 -4.64
C ALA A 370 -5.33 -2.08 -5.16
N GLU A 371 -6.59 -2.50 -5.36
CA GLU A 371 -6.95 -3.80 -5.89
C GLU A 371 -6.51 -3.96 -7.37
N SER A 372 -6.76 -2.95 -8.21
CA SER A 372 -6.23 -2.89 -9.58
C SER A 372 -4.70 -2.98 -9.61
N MET A 373 -3.99 -2.30 -8.71
CA MET A 373 -2.52 -2.31 -8.63
C MET A 373 -2.00 -3.72 -8.29
N VAL A 374 -2.60 -4.39 -7.29
CA VAL A 374 -2.29 -5.79 -6.96
C VAL A 374 -2.52 -6.71 -8.17
N LYS A 375 -3.64 -6.54 -8.90
CA LYS A 375 -3.92 -7.32 -10.10
C LYS A 375 -2.87 -7.10 -11.20
N ARG A 376 -2.40 -5.86 -11.41
CA ARG A 376 -1.30 -5.56 -12.36
C ARG A 376 0.01 -6.23 -11.97
N GLU A 377 0.40 -6.13 -10.70
CA GLU A 377 1.65 -6.72 -10.19
C GLU A 377 1.66 -8.25 -10.33
N LEU A 378 0.52 -8.90 -10.09
CA LEU A 378 0.34 -10.34 -10.24
C LEU A 378 0.11 -10.79 -11.70
N GLY A 379 0.03 -9.86 -12.66
CA GLY A 379 -0.24 -10.16 -14.07
C GLY A 379 -1.65 -10.71 -14.36
N ILE A 380 -2.57 -10.60 -13.41
CA ILE A 380 -3.95 -11.09 -13.51
C ILE A 380 -4.91 -9.94 -13.87
N LYS A 381 -6.14 -10.29 -14.25
CA LYS A 381 -7.18 -9.32 -14.61
C LYS A 381 -8.33 -9.27 -13.61
N ASP A 382 -8.78 -10.44 -13.17
CA ASP A 382 -9.90 -10.67 -12.27
C ASP A 382 -9.38 -11.64 -11.18
N MET A 383 -9.79 -11.51 -9.91
CA MET A 383 -9.17 -12.27 -8.79
C MET A 383 -9.51 -13.76 -8.84
N SER A 384 -10.71 -14.09 -9.29
CA SER A 384 -11.13 -15.47 -9.56
C SER A 384 -12.25 -15.52 -10.61
N ASN A 385 -12.73 -16.72 -10.92
CA ASN A 385 -13.93 -16.95 -11.73
C ASN A 385 -15.07 -17.56 -10.89
N LEU A 386 -15.09 -17.31 -9.58
CA LEU A 386 -16.00 -17.97 -8.63
C LEU A 386 -17.45 -17.49 -8.78
N LEU A 387 -17.68 -16.22 -9.15
CA LEU A 387 -19.02 -15.68 -9.39
C LEU A 387 -19.33 -15.64 -10.91
N PRO A 388 -20.33 -16.41 -11.40
CA PRO A 388 -20.69 -16.46 -12.82
C PRO A 388 -21.00 -15.08 -13.42
N GLY A 389 -20.11 -14.62 -14.31
CA GLY A 389 -20.23 -13.30 -14.95
C GLY A 389 -19.90 -12.10 -14.06
N HIS A 390 -19.45 -12.30 -12.82
CA HIS A 390 -19.07 -11.24 -11.88
C HIS A 390 -17.58 -11.18 -11.55
N GLY A 391 -16.82 -12.26 -11.73
CA GLY A 391 -15.39 -12.34 -11.39
C GLY A 391 -15.19 -13.04 -10.04
N GLY A 392 -14.26 -12.54 -9.24
CA GLY A 392 -14.12 -12.93 -7.84
C GLY A 392 -15.06 -12.18 -6.91
N ILE A 393 -14.99 -12.53 -5.62
CA ILE A 393 -15.61 -11.76 -4.54
C ILE A 393 -14.77 -10.50 -4.24
N MET A 394 -13.45 -10.56 -4.35
CA MET A 394 -12.61 -9.37 -4.20
C MET A 394 -12.86 -8.30 -5.26
N ASP A 395 -13.21 -8.68 -6.51
CA ASP A 395 -13.66 -7.75 -7.56
C ASP A 395 -15.02 -7.06 -7.24
N ARG A 396 -15.56 -7.27 -6.03
CA ARG A 396 -16.80 -6.66 -5.47
C ARG A 396 -16.63 -6.03 -4.09
N LEU A 397 -15.48 -6.25 -3.46
CA LEU A 397 -15.14 -5.75 -2.14
C LEU A 397 -14.01 -4.70 -2.19
N ASP A 398 -13.44 -4.45 -3.37
CA ASP A 398 -12.31 -3.54 -3.61
C ASP A 398 -12.52 -2.13 -3.05
N SER A 399 -13.60 -1.45 -3.46
CA SER A 399 -14.03 -0.16 -2.89
C SER A 399 -14.49 -0.32 -1.43
N VAL A 400 -15.36 -1.30 -1.19
CA VAL A 400 -16.10 -1.49 0.07
C VAL A 400 -15.16 -1.71 1.27
N LEU A 401 -14.08 -2.47 1.11
CA LEU A 401 -13.09 -2.72 2.17
C LEU A 401 -12.36 -1.44 2.61
N PHE A 402 -12.16 -0.46 1.74
CA PHE A 402 -11.60 0.83 2.15
C PHE A 402 -12.66 1.77 2.73
N VAL A 403 -13.89 1.69 2.20
CA VAL A 403 -15.03 2.51 2.60
C VAL A 403 -15.53 2.21 4.02
N ILE A 404 -15.63 0.93 4.41
CA ILE A 404 -16.13 0.50 5.72
C ILE A 404 -15.33 1.07 6.91
N PRO A 405 -14.00 0.84 7.04
CA PRO A 405 -13.24 1.30 8.20
C PRO A 405 -13.12 2.83 8.25
N LEU A 406 -13.06 3.50 7.09
CA LEU A 406 -13.09 4.96 7.07
C LEU A 406 -14.48 5.51 7.42
N GLY A 407 -15.54 4.83 6.99
CA GLY A 407 -16.92 5.13 7.36
C GLY A 407 -17.13 5.05 8.86
N TYR A 408 -16.68 3.96 9.51
CA TYR A 408 -16.66 3.80 10.97
C TYR A 408 -15.86 4.92 11.67
N LEU A 409 -14.65 5.25 11.19
CA LEU A 409 -13.83 6.30 11.80
C LEU A 409 -14.52 7.67 11.71
N ILE A 410 -15.06 8.01 10.53
CA ILE A 410 -15.72 9.30 10.31
C ILE A 410 -17.05 9.38 11.06
N SER A 411 -17.85 8.31 11.11
CA SER A 411 -19.09 8.29 11.90
C SER A 411 -18.81 8.46 13.40
N HIS A 412 -17.79 7.81 13.94
CA HIS A 412 -17.42 7.90 15.35
C HIS A 412 -16.84 9.29 15.72
N LEU A 413 -16.13 9.94 14.80
CA LEU A 413 -15.69 11.34 14.96
C LEU A 413 -16.87 12.33 14.87
N LEU A 414 -17.82 12.10 13.96
CA LEU A 414 -19.03 12.90 13.83
C LEU A 414 -19.95 12.73 15.06
N ALA A 415 -20.09 11.51 15.57
CA ALA A 415 -20.79 11.17 16.80
C ALA A 415 -20.30 12.01 17.98
N TRP A 416 -18.98 12.03 18.20
CA TRP A 416 -18.36 12.80 19.27
C TRP A 416 -18.58 14.32 19.12
N SER A 417 -18.76 14.82 17.89
CA SER A 417 -19.04 16.23 17.61
C SER A 417 -20.52 16.63 17.71
N VAL A 418 -21.45 15.67 17.59
CA VAL A 418 -22.91 15.90 17.58
C VAL A 418 -23.57 15.44 18.89
N ALA A 419 -22.94 14.53 19.64
CA ALA A 419 -23.44 13.90 20.87
C ALA A 419 -24.72 13.04 20.69
N VAL A 420 -24.81 12.32 19.56
CA VAL A 420 -25.99 11.51 19.15
C VAL A 420 -25.57 10.17 18.50
N PHE A 421 -24.68 9.41 19.14
CA PHE A 421 -24.53 7.94 18.97
C PHE A 421 -24.10 7.34 20.31
#